data_AF-A0A820DXR6-F1
#
_entry.id   AF-A0A820DXR6-F1
#
_cell.length_a   1.000
_cell.length_b   1.000
_cell.length_c   1.000
_cell.angle_alpha   90.00
_cell.angle_beta   90.00
_cell.angle_gamma   90.00
#
_symmetry.space_group_name_H-M   'P 1'
#
loop_
_entity.id
_entity.type
_entity.pdbx_description
1 polymer ?
#
loop_
_entity_poly.entity_id
_entity_poly.type
_entity_poly.pdbx_seq_one_letter_code
_entity_poly.pdbx_strand_id
1 'polypeptide(L)'
;VQSDENGHYLVPYQAVVDIRLENKDEDEHPFHLHGHSFWIISTSENPQAKQRYRGAYIQPDVVSVPGSGWAKIRFLANNSGAWLFHCHIEWHMYAGLILAFIVEPDELLAQGYTSSDKQKLLCQ
;
A
#
# COMPACT_ATOMS: atom_id res chain seq x y z
N VAL A 1 7.74 0.96 -11.01
CA VAL A 1 7.19 1.98 -10.11
C VAL A 1 8.21 3.11 -10.06
N GLN A 2 7.79 4.34 -10.33
CA GLN A 2 8.64 5.53 -10.21
C GLN A 2 8.16 6.34 -8.99
N SER A 3 9.08 6.91 -8.22
CA SER A 3 8.70 7.84 -7.16
C SER A 3 8.64 9.27 -7.72
N ASP A 4 7.65 10.05 -7.31
CA ASP A 4 7.62 11.49 -7.57
C ASP A 4 8.51 12.25 -6.56
N GLU A 5 8.60 13.57 -6.72
CA GLU A 5 9.38 14.46 -5.84
C GLU A 5 8.84 14.57 -4.41
N ASN A 6 7.58 14.16 -4.20
CA ASN A 6 6.90 14.18 -2.90
C ASN A 6 6.96 12.82 -2.19
N GLY A 7 7.65 11.83 -2.77
CA GLY A 7 7.78 10.49 -2.21
C GLY A 7 6.57 9.58 -2.45
N HIS A 8 5.64 9.96 -3.33
CA HIS A 8 4.58 9.07 -3.78
C HIS A 8 5.08 8.14 -4.88
N TYR A 9 4.44 6.99 -5.02
CA TYR A 9 4.78 5.99 -6.03
C TYR A 9 3.76 6.00 -7.16
N LEU A 10 4.20 6.35 -8.37
CA LEU A 10 3.39 6.28 -9.59
C LEU A 10 3.33 4.83 -10.08
N VAL A 11 2.11 4.34 -10.24
CA VAL A 11 1.79 2.95 -10.62
C VAL A 11 0.91 2.96 -11.87
N PRO A 12 1.33 2.33 -12.97
CA PRO A 12 0.49 2.20 -14.16
C PRO A 12 -0.76 1.37 -13.89
N TYR A 13 -1.87 1.68 -14.57
CA TYR A 13 -3.08 0.87 -14.50
C TYR A 13 -2.83 -0.58 -14.96
N GLN A 14 -3.49 -1.53 -14.29
CA GLN A 14 -3.32 -2.98 -14.44
C GLN A 14 -1.92 -3.54 -14.14
N ALA A 15 -1.02 -2.74 -13.56
CA ALA A 15 0.26 -3.26 -13.11
C ALA A 15 0.06 -4.25 -11.94
N VAL A 16 0.78 -5.38 -11.99
CA VAL A 16 0.93 -6.26 -10.83
C VAL A 16 2.10 -5.77 -9.99
N VAL A 17 1.83 -5.36 -8.76
CA VAL A 17 2.83 -4.75 -7.87
C VAL A 17 3.13 -5.69 -6.72
N ASP A 18 4.42 -6.02 -6.55
CA ASP A 18 4.95 -6.70 -5.37
C ASP A 18 5.54 -5.69 -4.40
N ILE A 19 5.12 -5.72 -3.14
CA ILE A 19 5.69 -4.93 -2.05
C ILE A 19 6.37 -5.86 -1.06
N ARG A 20 7.62 -5.58 -0.71
CA ARG A 20 8.34 -6.22 0.38
C ARG A 20 8.51 -5.22 1.52
N LEU A 21 7.83 -5.50 2.64
CA LEU A 21 7.96 -4.76 3.89
C LEU A 21 9.00 -5.45 4.75
N GLU A 22 10.07 -4.75 5.09
CA GLU A 22 11.08 -5.24 6.02
C GLU A 22 10.98 -4.41 7.30
N ASN A 23 10.62 -5.07 8.39
CA ASN A 23 10.49 -4.44 9.69
C ASN A 23 11.85 -4.50 10.40
N LYS A 24 12.40 -3.32 10.68
CA LYS A 24 13.67 -3.18 11.40
C LYS A 24 13.47 -2.88 12.89
N ASP A 25 12.22 -2.69 13.31
CA ASP A 25 11.84 -2.51 14.71
C ASP A 25 11.56 -3.88 15.35
N GLU A 26 11.48 -3.90 16.69
CA GLU A 26 11.25 -5.14 17.46
C GLU A 26 9.76 -5.50 17.55
N ASP A 27 8.86 -4.52 17.38
CA ASP A 27 7.42 -4.70 17.51
C ASP A 27 6.75 -5.04 16.17
N GLU A 28 5.53 -5.57 16.22
CA GLU A 28 4.71 -5.85 15.04
C GLU A 28 4.07 -4.58 14.48
N HIS A 29 4.06 -4.43 13.15
CA HIS A 29 3.37 -3.34 12.46
C HIS A 29 2.30 -3.87 11.50
N PRO A 30 1.00 -3.63 11.74
CA PRO A 30 -0.05 -3.95 10.77
C PRO A 30 -0.08 -2.89 9.68
N PHE A 31 0.12 -3.28 8.42
CA PHE A 31 0.05 -2.38 7.26
C PHE A 31 -1.25 -2.55 6.49
N HIS A 32 -1.91 -1.43 6.21
CA HIS A 32 -3.16 -1.36 5.45
C HIS A 32 -2.94 -0.66 4.10
N LEU A 33 -3.59 -1.16 3.05
CA LEU A 33 -3.62 -0.55 1.72
C LEU A 33 -5.04 -0.11 1.37
N HIS A 34 -5.22 1.17 1.09
CA HIS A 34 -6.50 1.70 0.64
C HIS A 34 -6.80 1.28 -0.81
N GLY A 35 -8.09 1.17 -1.14
CA GLY A 35 -8.58 0.95 -2.50
C GLY A 35 -8.30 -0.43 -3.10
N HIS A 36 -7.56 -1.30 -2.41
CA HIS A 36 -7.15 -2.61 -2.92
C HIS A 36 -7.17 -3.66 -1.81
N SER A 37 -7.59 -4.88 -2.16
CA SER A 37 -7.18 -6.09 -1.44
C SER A 37 -5.92 -6.66 -2.07
N PHE A 38 -5.16 -7.46 -1.34
CA PHE A 38 -3.89 -8.00 -1.80
C PHE A 38 -3.68 -9.44 -1.38
N TRP A 39 -2.82 -10.15 -2.12
CA TRP A 39 -2.34 -11.47 -1.72
C TRP A 39 -1.16 -11.34 -0.78
N ILE A 40 -1.22 -12.00 0.37
CA ILE A 40 -0.04 -12.20 1.22
C ILE A 40 0.76 -13.36 0.62
N ILE A 41 1.85 -13.05 -0.08
CA ILE A 41 2.70 -14.03 -0.74
C ILE A 41 3.49 -14.85 0.27
N SER A 42 4.05 -14.19 1.28
CA SER A 42 4.86 -14.80 2.33
C SER A 42 5.11 -13.84 3.48
N THR A 43 5.29 -14.37 4.69
CA THR A 43 5.72 -13.63 5.88
C THR A 43 6.77 -14.44 6.62
N SER A 44 7.66 -13.77 7.36
CA SER A 44 8.61 -14.43 8.24
C SER A 44 9.12 -13.51 9.34
N GLU A 45 9.25 -14.05 10.55
CA GLU A 45 9.95 -13.44 11.69
C GLU A 45 11.49 -13.52 11.54
N ASN A 46 12.00 -14.35 10.61
CA ASN A 46 13.42 -14.43 10.33
C ASN A 46 13.76 -13.54 9.11
N PRO A 47 14.56 -12.47 9.29
CA PRO A 47 14.92 -11.56 8.21
C PRO A 47 15.62 -12.25 7.03
N GLN A 48 16.32 -13.35 7.29
CA GLN A 48 17.06 -14.14 6.29
C GLN A 48 16.24 -15.27 5.67
N ALA A 49 15.00 -15.49 6.13
CA ALA A 49 14.16 -16.53 5.57
C ALA A 49 13.87 -16.27 4.10
N LYS A 50 14.06 -17.30 3.27
CA LYS A 50 13.68 -17.26 1.86
C LYS A 50 12.16 -17.17 1.72
N GLN A 51 11.73 -16.45 0.68
CA GLN A 51 10.32 -16.38 0.32
C GLN A 51 9.74 -17.78 0.12
N ARG A 52 8.65 -18.09 0.81
CA ARG A 52 7.87 -19.32 0.63
C ARG A 52 6.45 -18.94 0.26
N TYR A 53 6.03 -19.32 -0.95
CA TYR A 53 4.65 -19.14 -1.38
C TYR A 53 3.75 -19.97 -0.46
N ARG A 54 3.05 -19.29 0.43
CA ARG A 54 1.95 -19.89 1.18
C ARG A 54 0.71 -19.62 0.35
N GLY A 55 0.13 -20.67 -0.25
CA GLY A 55 -1.05 -20.58 -1.12
C GLY A 55 -2.32 -20.22 -0.36
N ALA A 56 -2.34 -19.08 0.33
CA ALA A 56 -3.53 -18.54 0.94
C ALA A 56 -4.34 -17.80 -0.13
N TYR A 57 -5.55 -18.29 -0.40
CA TYR A 57 -6.51 -17.65 -1.29
C TYR A 57 -7.22 -16.44 -0.66
N ILE A 58 -6.87 -16.09 0.58
CA ILE A 58 -7.43 -14.95 1.28
C ILE A 58 -6.74 -13.69 0.77
N GLN A 59 -7.53 -12.69 0.36
CA GLN A 59 -7.08 -11.38 -0.05
C GLN A 59 -7.52 -10.34 0.98
N PRO A 60 -6.78 -10.17 2.09
CA PRO A 60 -7.07 -9.09 3.04
C PRO A 60 -6.64 -7.73 2.47
N ASP A 61 -6.98 -6.68 3.20
CA ASP A 61 -6.50 -5.31 3.02
C ASP A 61 -5.50 -4.87 4.11
N VAL A 62 -5.24 -5.74 5.10
CA VAL A 62 -4.24 -5.55 6.16
C VAL A 62 -3.31 -6.76 6.26
N VAL A 63 -2.02 -6.51 6.48
CA VAL A 63 -1.00 -7.53 6.78
C VAL A 63 -0.20 -7.14 8.02
N SER A 64 -0.08 -8.05 8.97
CA SER A 64 0.86 -7.91 10.09
C SER A 64 2.28 -8.21 9.63
N VAL A 65 3.19 -7.25 9.83
CA VAL A 65 4.63 -7.41 9.60
C VAL A 65 5.29 -7.69 10.94
N PRO A 66 5.82 -8.90 11.17
CA PRO A 66 6.40 -9.26 12.46
C PRO A 66 7.63 -8.41 12.79
N GLY A 67 7.90 -8.23 14.08
CA GLY A 67 9.12 -7.61 14.60
C GLY A 67 10.39 -8.27 14.06
N SER A 68 11.37 -7.46 13.65
CA SER A 68 12.63 -7.88 13.03
C SER A 68 12.47 -8.79 11.79
N GLY A 69 11.26 -8.87 11.23
CA GLY A 69 10.89 -9.77 10.17
C GLY A 69 10.51 -9.05 8.89
N TRP A 70 9.72 -9.73 8.05
CA TRP A 70 9.24 -9.16 6.80
C TRP A 70 7.93 -9.80 6.33
N ALA A 71 7.21 -9.05 5.50
CA ALA A 71 6.05 -9.51 4.76
C ALA A 71 6.19 -9.14 3.29
N LYS A 72 5.76 -10.02 2.39
CA LYS A 72 5.64 -9.73 0.97
C LYS A 72 4.19 -9.86 0.54
N ILE A 73 3.66 -8.78 -0.01
CA ILE A 73 2.30 -8.71 -0.53
C ILE A 73 2.32 -8.42 -2.04
N ARG A 74 1.23 -8.77 -2.71
CA ARG A 74 0.99 -8.47 -4.12
C ARG A 74 -0.38 -7.88 -4.29
N PHE A 75 -0.51 -6.79 -5.03
CA PHE A 75 -1.81 -6.28 -5.46
C PHE A 75 -1.84 -6.00 -6.95
N LEU A 76 -3.04 -6.00 -7.53
CA LEU A 76 -3.29 -5.57 -8.90
C LEU A 76 -3.77 -4.12 -8.86
N ALA A 77 -3.07 -3.22 -9.53
CA ALA A 77 -3.42 -1.80 -9.59
C ALA A 77 -4.57 -1.56 -10.59
N ASN A 78 -5.76 -2.06 -10.28
CA ASN A 78 -6.96 -1.98 -11.11
C ASN A 78 -7.99 -0.96 -10.59
N ASN A 79 -7.58 -0.09 -9.66
CA ASN A 79 -8.42 0.97 -9.13
C ASN A 79 -7.63 2.28 -9.17
N SER A 80 -7.95 3.12 -10.14
CA SER A 80 -7.23 4.38 -10.39
C SER A 80 -7.55 5.40 -9.30
N GLY A 81 -6.53 6.10 -8.79
CA GLY A 81 -6.66 6.97 -7.62
C GLY A 81 -5.39 7.13 -6.81
N ALA A 82 -5.49 7.93 -5.74
CA ALA A 82 -4.42 8.11 -4.76
C ALA A 82 -4.75 7.29 -3.50
N TRP A 83 -3.93 6.27 -3.22
CA TRP A 83 -4.20 5.29 -2.18
C TRP A 83 -3.12 5.30 -1.12
N LEU A 84 -3.53 5.52 0.13
CA LEU A 84 -2.61 5.46 1.25
C LEU A 84 -2.23 4.02 1.56
N PHE A 85 -0.96 3.85 1.91
CA PHE A 85 -0.41 2.61 2.41
C PHE A 85 0.38 2.93 3.68
N HIS A 86 -0.10 2.46 4.81
CA HIS A 86 0.40 2.92 6.10
C HIS A 86 0.25 1.87 7.19
N CYS A 87 0.99 2.06 8.28
CA CYS A 87 0.74 1.30 9.49
C CYS A 87 -0.61 1.72 10.09
N HIS A 88 -1.43 0.75 10.48
CA HIS A 88 -2.76 0.96 11.06
C HIS A 88 -2.72 1.19 12.58
N ILE A 89 -1.53 1.44 13.13
CA ILE A 89 -1.35 2.04 14.46
C ILE A 89 -1.34 3.55 14.24
N GLU A 90 -2.39 4.23 14.71
CA GLU A 90 -2.63 5.65 14.42
C GLU A 90 -1.43 6.55 14.76
N TRP A 91 -0.78 6.32 15.89
CA TRP A 91 0.42 7.07 16.30
C TRP A 91 1.61 6.86 15.37
N HIS A 92 1.79 5.67 14.78
CA HIS A 92 2.85 5.40 13.81
C HIS A 92 2.55 6.07 12.47
N MET A 93 1.29 6.03 12.01
CA MET A 93 0.85 6.77 10.83
C MET A 93 1.10 8.27 11.01
N TYR A 94 0.69 8.84 12.16
CA TYR A 94 0.90 10.24 12.48
C TYR A 94 2.39 10.63 12.54
N ALA A 95 3.24 9.73 13.03
CA ALA A 95 4.70 9.91 13.05
C ALA A 95 5.36 9.81 11.67
N GLY A 96 4.59 9.50 10.60
CA GLY A 96 5.09 9.47 9.22
C GLY A 96 5.25 8.07 8.62
N LEU A 97 4.77 7.00 9.27
CA LEU A 97 4.81 5.64 8.74
C LEU A 97 3.68 5.40 7.71
N ILE A 98 3.69 6.23 6.67
CA ILE A 98 2.68 6.34 5.61
C ILE A 98 3.35 6.67 4.27
N LEU A 99 2.81 6.12 3.19
CA LEU A 99 3.14 6.51 1.82
C LEU A 99 1.87 6.47 0.96
N ALA A 100 1.93 7.01 -0.26
CA ALA A 100 0.83 6.97 -1.21
C ALA A 100 1.25 6.29 -2.53
N PHE A 101 0.36 5.45 -3.05
CA PHE A 101 0.41 4.97 -4.43
C PHE A 101 -0.56 5.80 -5.28
N ILE A 102 -0.07 6.37 -6.38
CA ILE A 102 -0.88 7.06 -7.36
C ILE A 102 -1.04 6.13 -8.57
N VAL A 103 -2.23 5.54 -8.69
CA VAL A 103 -2.58 4.61 -9.77
C VAL A 103 -3.22 5.41 -10.89
N GLU A 104 -2.53 5.47 -12.04
CA GLU A 104 -2.99 6.05 -13.31
C GLU A 104 -3.89 7.31 -13.17
N PRO A 105 -3.32 8.45 -12.73
CA PRO A 105 -4.12 9.66 -12.47
C PRO A 105 -4.77 10.22 -13.75
N ASP A 106 -4.14 10.02 -14.92
CA ASP A 106 -4.63 10.49 -16.20
C ASP A 106 -5.93 9.78 -16.62
N GLU A 107 -6.12 8.52 -16.23
CA GLU A 107 -7.34 7.78 -16.51
C GLU A 107 -8.55 8.40 -15.78
N LEU A 108 -8.39 8.78 -14.51
CA LEU A 108 -9.47 9.43 -13.75
C LEU A 108 -9.87 10.78 -14.38
N LEU A 109 -8.89 11.56 -14.82
CA LEU A 109 -9.13 12.83 -15.50
C LEU A 109 -9.82 12.62 -16.86
N ALA A 110 -9.39 11.61 -17.63
CA ALA A 110 -10.01 11.26 -18.90
C ALA A 110 -11.46 10.79 -18.75
N GLN A 111 -11.80 10.14 -17.63
CA GLN A 111 -13.17 9.75 -17.28
C GLN A 111 -14.03 10.93 -16.77
N GLY A 112 -13.47 12.13 -16.68
CA GLY A 112 -14.16 13.32 -16.18
C GLY A 112 -14.38 13.31 -14.66
N TYR A 113 -13.66 12.46 -13.92
CA TYR A 113 -13.75 12.43 -12.47
C TYR A 113 -13.13 13.71 -11.92
N THR A 114 -14.00 14.58 -11.37
CA THR A 114 -13.58 15.84 -10.75
C THR A 114 -14.21 15.95 -9.37
N SER A 115 -13.48 16.56 -8.44
CA SER A 115 -14.03 16.84 -7.12
C SER A 115 -15.26 17.75 -7.26
N SER A 116 -16.34 17.36 -6.59
CA SER A 116 -17.56 18.16 -6.47
C SER A 116 -17.28 19.48 -5.75
N ASP A 117 -18.15 20.47 -5.94
CA ASP A 117 -18.02 21.77 -5.27
C ASP A 117 -18.04 21.64 -3.73
N LYS A 118 -18.79 20.67 -3.21
CA LYS A 118 -18.79 20.35 -1.76
C LYS A 118 -17.43 19.84 -1.28
N GLN A 119 -16.76 18.99 -2.06
CA GLN A 119 -15.42 18.49 -1.71
C GLN A 119 -14.39 19.62 -1.80
N LYS A 120 -14.47 20.47 -2.83
CA LYS A 120 -13.60 21.64 -2.97
C LYS A 120 -13.75 22.64 -1.81
N LEU A 121 -14.95 22.77 -1.26
CA LEU A 121 -15.20 23.63 -0.09
C LEU A 121 -14.48 23.13 1.18
N LEU A 122 -14.25 21.83 1.33
CA LEU A 122 -13.50 21.28 2.47
C LEU A 122 -12.01 21.67 2.46
N CYS A 123 -11.50 22.15 1.32
CA CYS A 123 -10.11 22.58 1.17
C CYS A 123 -9.90 24.08 1.48
N GLN A 124 -10.96 24.85 1.69
CA GLN A 124 -10.92 26.28 2.04
C GLN A 124 -10.83 26.47 3.55
#